data_AF-A0A938F5S0-F1
#
_entry.id   AF-A0A938F5S0-F1
#
_cell.length_a   1.000
_cell.length_b   1.000
_cell.length_c   1.000
_cell.angle_alpha   90.00
_cell.angle_beta   90.00
_cell.angle_gamma   90.00
#
_symmetry.space_group_name_H-M   'P 1'
#
loop_
_entity.id
_entity.type
_entity.pdbx_description
1 polymer ?
#
loop_
_entity_poly.entity_id
_entity_poly.type
_entity_poly.pdbx_seq_one_letter_code
_entity_poly.pdbx_strand_id
1 'polypeptide(L)'
;MNRAGLVAAVRDREQHHADCPLEQRLIYACEDVCDAEMPSRRLDADEARAIVNSIAHTEDIDPPVVLVSRRLRRTLGAADIENRTLHLAGPPVSLLVLVHEMAHFTSSSPGHGPDFLHEMLVLTRTHIGVQHAAFLHFLHGCAGLTVPPWPAIVRR
;
A
#
# COMPACT_ATOMS: atom_id res chain seq x y z
N MET A 1 -9.45 11.20 -16.00
CA MET A 1 -8.55 12.37 -15.79
C MET A 1 -7.38 12.28 -16.77
N ASN A 2 -6.83 13.39 -17.29
CA ASN A 2 -5.62 13.34 -18.14
C ASN A 2 -4.35 13.33 -17.26
N ARG A 3 -3.17 13.08 -17.85
CA ARG A 3 -1.90 12.98 -17.10
C ARG A 3 -1.60 14.23 -16.26
N ALA A 4 -1.83 15.43 -16.81
CA ALA A 4 -1.60 16.68 -16.09
C ALA A 4 -2.52 16.81 -14.86
N GLY A 5 -3.79 16.42 -15.00
CA GLY A 5 -4.73 16.38 -13.88
C GLY A 5 -4.32 15.40 -12.79
N LEU A 6 -3.82 14.21 -13.15
CA LEU A 6 -3.34 13.22 -12.19
C LEU A 6 -2.10 13.70 -11.43
N VAL A 7 -1.15 14.34 -12.13
CA VAL A 7 0.03 14.95 -11.47
C VAL A 7 -0.42 16.03 -10.48
N ALA A 8 -1.34 16.90 -10.87
CA ALA A 8 -1.88 17.91 -9.98
C ALA A 8 -2.59 17.29 -8.75
N ALA A 9 -3.37 16.23 -8.96
CA ALA A 9 -4.07 15.51 -7.91
C ALA A 9 -3.12 14.83 -6.90
N VAL A 10 -2.01 14.27 -7.36
CA VAL A 10 -0.95 13.73 -6.48
C VAL A 10 -0.28 14.86 -5.69
N ARG A 11 0.06 15.98 -6.33
CA ARG A 11 0.71 17.11 -5.65
C ARG A 11 -0.17 17.77 -4.61
N ASP A 12 -1.47 17.82 -4.84
CA ASP A 12 -2.45 18.29 -3.87
C ASP A 12 -2.46 17.39 -2.62
N ARG A 13 -2.59 16.07 -2.80
CA ARG A 13 -2.61 15.08 -1.71
C ARG A 13 -1.28 14.94 -0.97
N GLU A 14 -0.14 15.19 -1.64
CA GLU A 14 1.20 15.17 -1.00
C GLU A 14 1.22 16.07 0.26
N GLN A 15 0.50 17.19 0.22
CA GLN A 15 0.46 18.17 1.32
C GLN A 15 -0.19 17.62 2.59
N HIS A 16 -1.08 16.63 2.48
CA HIS A 16 -1.70 15.98 3.63
C HIS A 16 -0.73 15.11 4.42
N HIS A 17 0.41 14.75 3.81
CA HIS A 17 1.42 13.86 4.37
C HIS A 17 2.70 14.60 4.76
N ALA A 18 2.67 15.93 4.90
CA ALA A 18 3.84 16.81 5.04
C ALA A 18 4.88 16.37 6.11
N ASP A 19 4.42 15.67 7.15
CA ASP A 19 5.23 15.14 8.25
C ASP A 19 6.15 13.95 7.86
N CYS A 20 5.98 13.35 6.67
CA CYS A 20 6.78 12.22 6.19
C CYS A 20 7.90 12.65 5.23
N PRO A 21 8.93 11.81 5.03
CA PRO A 21 9.91 11.99 3.94
C PRO A 21 9.24 12.07 2.57
N LEU A 22 9.81 12.85 1.64
CA LEU A 22 9.20 13.14 0.33
C LEU A 22 8.74 11.89 -0.42
N GLU A 23 9.57 10.83 -0.47
CA GLU A 23 9.23 9.58 -1.17
C GLU A 23 7.96 8.94 -0.60
N GLN A 24 7.88 8.79 0.72
CA GLN A 24 6.71 8.26 1.42
C GLN A 24 5.46 9.12 1.19
N ARG A 25 5.59 10.46 1.18
CA ARG A 25 4.46 11.36 0.89
C ARG A 25 3.89 11.17 -0.50
N LEU A 26 4.77 10.98 -1.49
CA LEU A 26 4.35 10.78 -2.88
C LEU A 26 3.66 9.43 -3.05
N ILE A 27 4.10 8.40 -2.33
CA ILE A 27 3.46 7.09 -2.31
C ILE A 27 2.06 7.20 -1.71
N TYR A 28 1.94 7.77 -0.51
CA TYR A 28 0.65 8.00 0.13
C TYR A 28 -0.29 8.84 -0.73
N ALA A 29 0.23 9.88 -1.39
CA ALA A 29 -0.56 10.68 -2.32
C ALA A 29 -1.03 9.88 -3.55
N CYS A 30 -0.19 8.99 -4.09
CA CYS A 30 -0.59 8.09 -5.18
C CYS A 30 -1.66 7.10 -4.73
N GLU A 31 -1.55 6.55 -3.52
CA GLU A 31 -2.56 5.66 -2.93
C GLU A 31 -3.88 6.39 -2.71
N ASP A 32 -3.86 7.63 -2.21
CA ASP A 32 -5.05 8.47 -2.04
C ASP A 32 -5.72 8.84 -3.37
N VAL A 33 -4.95 9.03 -4.45
CA VAL A 33 -5.53 9.20 -5.81
C VAL A 33 -6.12 7.87 -6.27
N CYS A 34 -5.39 6.76 -6.11
CA CYS A 34 -5.82 5.45 -6.54
C CYS A 34 -7.11 5.02 -5.85
N ASP A 35 -7.21 5.17 -4.53
CA ASP A 35 -8.39 4.76 -3.74
C ASP A 35 -9.61 5.67 -4.02
N ALA A 36 -9.40 6.91 -4.48
CA ALA A 36 -10.47 7.80 -4.90
C ALA A 36 -11.03 7.45 -6.29
N GLU A 37 -10.16 7.14 -7.26
CA GLU A 37 -10.57 6.83 -8.64
C GLU A 37 -10.98 5.35 -8.81
N MET A 38 -10.33 4.46 -8.06
CA MET A 38 -10.53 3.00 -8.08
C MET A 38 -10.53 2.46 -6.65
N PRO A 39 -11.61 2.64 -5.87
CA PRO A 39 -11.65 2.17 -4.49
C PRO A 39 -11.42 0.66 -4.39
N SER A 40 -10.57 0.25 -3.45
CA SER A 40 -10.41 -1.17 -3.13
C SER A 40 -11.50 -1.65 -2.16
N ARG A 41 -11.63 -2.97 -1.98
CA ARG A 41 -12.58 -3.55 -1.02
C ARG A 41 -12.33 -2.97 0.39
N ARG A 42 -13.41 -2.63 1.09
CA ARG A 42 -13.40 -2.22 2.50
C ARG A 42 -13.62 -3.44 3.38
N LEU A 43 -12.83 -3.56 4.44
CA LEU A 43 -12.70 -4.76 5.24
C LEU A 43 -13.01 -4.47 6.70
N ASP A 44 -13.78 -5.34 7.34
CA ASP A 44 -13.84 -5.38 8.78
C ASP A 44 -12.56 -6.01 9.40
N ALA A 45 -12.53 -6.12 10.72
CA ALA A 45 -11.36 -6.63 11.43
C ALA A 45 -11.09 -8.12 11.16
N ASP A 46 -12.13 -8.93 10.96
CA ASP A 46 -11.99 -10.37 10.74
C ASP A 46 -11.64 -10.67 9.29
N GLU A 47 -12.22 -9.93 8.34
CA GLU A 47 -11.83 -9.94 6.93
C GLU A 47 -10.37 -9.50 6.76
N ALA A 48 -9.94 -8.45 7.45
CA ALA A 48 -8.55 -8.00 7.41
C ALA A 48 -7.58 -9.08 7.90
N ARG A 49 -7.89 -9.76 9.01
CA ARG A 49 -7.09 -10.89 9.52
C ARG A 49 -7.04 -12.06 8.54
N ALA A 50 -8.19 -12.43 7.97
CA ALA A 50 -8.27 -13.52 7.00
C ALA A 50 -7.41 -13.24 5.76
N ILE A 51 -7.45 -12.01 5.27
CA ILE A 51 -6.65 -11.58 4.12
C ILE A 51 -5.18 -11.53 4.46
N VAL A 52 -4.78 -10.98 5.60
CA VAL A 52 -3.37 -10.96 6.02
C VAL A 52 -2.81 -12.39 6.06
N ASN A 53 -3.56 -13.35 6.63
CA ASN A 53 -3.15 -14.76 6.61
C ASN A 53 -3.06 -15.33 5.19
N SER A 54 -4.01 -15.00 4.31
CA SER A 54 -3.99 -15.45 2.91
C SER A 54 -2.82 -14.89 2.13
N ILE A 55 -2.51 -13.60 2.29
CA ILE A 55 -1.35 -12.96 1.67
C ILE A 55 -0.09 -13.61 2.23
N ALA A 56 0.08 -13.67 3.55
CA ALA A 56 1.25 -14.27 4.17
C ALA A 56 1.53 -15.69 3.67
N HIS A 57 0.48 -16.52 3.53
CA HIS A 57 0.60 -17.86 2.96
C HIS A 57 1.03 -17.85 1.49
N THR A 58 0.47 -16.96 0.67
CA THR A 58 0.82 -16.85 -0.77
C THR A 58 2.25 -16.35 -0.97
N GLU A 59 2.71 -15.47 -0.08
CA GLU A 59 4.05 -14.87 -0.13
C GLU A 59 5.09 -15.68 0.63
N ASP A 60 4.73 -16.83 1.19
CA ASP A 60 5.59 -17.73 1.99
C ASP A 60 6.32 -17.00 3.14
N ILE A 61 5.57 -16.19 3.90
CA ILE A 61 6.03 -15.51 5.12
C ILE A 61 5.16 -15.90 6.30
N ASP A 62 5.69 -15.93 7.53
CA ASP A 62 4.80 -16.13 8.68
C ASP A 62 3.90 -14.91 8.89
N PRO A 63 2.59 -15.13 9.13
CA PRO A 63 1.62 -14.06 9.19
C PRO A 63 1.87 -13.13 10.38
N PRO A 64 1.86 -11.80 10.18
CA PRO A 64 1.94 -10.87 11.28
C PRO A 64 0.65 -10.87 12.10
N VAL A 65 0.76 -10.59 13.39
CA VAL A 65 -0.40 -10.46 14.28
C VAL A 65 -1.10 -9.13 14.00
N VAL A 66 -2.37 -9.20 13.60
CA VAL A 66 -3.17 -8.00 13.29
C VAL A 66 -3.77 -7.40 14.57
N LEU A 67 -3.33 -6.19 14.90
CA LEU A 67 -3.76 -5.42 16.07
C LEU A 67 -4.63 -4.24 15.63
N VAL A 68 -5.92 -4.29 15.97
CA VAL A 68 -6.87 -3.21 15.63
C VAL A 68 -7.00 -2.26 16.81
N SER A 69 -6.63 -0.99 16.64
CA SER A 69 -6.80 0.03 17.67
C SER A 69 -7.20 1.37 17.08
N ARG A 70 -8.16 2.04 17.73
CA ARG A 70 -8.60 3.40 17.35
C ARG A 70 -7.57 4.51 17.65
N ARG A 71 -6.35 4.13 18.07
CA ARG A 71 -5.35 5.05 18.61
C ARG A 71 -4.22 5.41 17.65
N LEU A 72 -4.22 4.88 16.42
CA LEU A 72 -3.35 5.42 15.38
C LEU A 72 -3.84 6.81 15.03
N ARG A 73 -3.18 7.83 15.58
CA ARG A 73 -3.64 9.24 15.48
C ARG A 73 -3.42 9.86 14.10
N ARG A 74 -2.57 9.25 13.25
CA ARG A 74 -2.07 9.88 12.02
C ARG A 74 -1.91 8.94 10.81
N THR A 75 -2.00 7.63 10.98
CA THR A 75 -1.85 6.64 9.89
C THR A 75 -3.00 5.64 9.92
N LEU A 76 -3.36 5.10 8.76
CA LEU A 76 -4.43 4.09 8.61
C LEU A 76 -3.95 2.68 8.99
N GLY A 77 -2.66 2.43 8.79
CA GLY A 77 -1.94 1.21 9.15
C GLY A 77 -0.53 1.52 9.67
N ALA A 78 0.11 0.52 10.27
CA ALA A 78 1.55 0.51 10.52
C ALA A 78 2.06 -0.93 10.67
N ALA A 79 3.06 -1.31 9.88
CA ALA A 79 3.83 -2.53 10.04
C ALA A 79 4.96 -2.34 11.06
N ASP A 80 5.00 -3.21 12.06
CA ASP A 80 6.13 -3.40 12.96
C ASP A 80 6.80 -4.73 12.60
N ILE A 81 7.89 -4.63 11.85
CA ILE A 81 8.61 -5.79 11.30
C ILE A 81 9.30 -6.58 12.41
N GLU A 82 9.85 -5.87 13.42
CA GLU A 82 10.59 -6.49 14.53
C GLU A 82 9.67 -7.35 15.41
N ASN A 83 8.49 -6.82 15.76
CA ASN A 83 7.52 -7.53 16.58
C ASN A 83 6.53 -8.38 15.75
N ARG A 84 6.62 -8.32 14.42
CA ARG A 84 5.71 -8.98 13.47
C ARG A 84 4.25 -8.67 13.74
N THR A 85 3.96 -7.39 13.97
CA THR A 85 2.59 -6.90 14.22
C THR A 85 2.17 -5.92 13.13
N LEU A 86 0.91 -6.02 12.71
CA LEU A 86 0.29 -5.10 11.77
C LEU A 86 -0.79 -4.33 12.52
N HIS A 87 -0.57 -3.04 12.74
CA HIS A 87 -1.49 -2.17 13.45
C HIS A 87 -2.47 -1.51 12.47
N LEU A 88 -3.77 -1.52 12.79
CA LEU A 88 -4.83 -0.89 12.00
C LEU A 88 -5.58 0.15 12.81
N ALA A 89 -5.90 1.30 12.21
CA ALA A 89 -6.54 2.44 12.88
C ALA A 89 -8.01 2.18 13.27
N GLY A 90 -8.56 1.03 12.88
CA GLY A 90 -9.95 0.64 13.07
C GLY A 90 -10.63 0.35 11.73
N PRO A 91 -11.62 -0.56 11.70
CA PRO A 91 -12.39 -0.83 10.49
C PRO A 91 -13.40 0.31 10.20
N PRO A 92 -13.83 0.44 8.94
CA PRO A 92 -13.37 -0.34 7.78
C PRO A 92 -11.98 0.09 7.28
N VAL A 93 -11.12 -0.87 6.97
CA VAL A 93 -9.79 -0.63 6.34
C VAL A 93 -9.87 -0.95 4.84
N SER A 94 -9.16 -0.19 4.00
CA SER A 94 -9.06 -0.56 2.59
C SER A 94 -8.09 -1.73 2.39
N LEU A 95 -8.38 -2.60 1.43
CA LEU A 95 -7.47 -3.66 1.02
C LEU A 95 -6.13 -3.08 0.51
N LEU A 96 -6.15 -1.90 -0.10
CA LEU A 96 -4.93 -1.20 -0.51
C LEU A 96 -4.02 -0.86 0.69
N VAL A 97 -4.58 -0.36 1.80
CA VAL A 97 -3.82 -0.12 3.03
C VAL A 97 -3.25 -1.42 3.59
N LEU A 98 -4.00 -2.53 3.57
CA LEU A 98 -3.43 -3.81 3.99
C LEU A 98 -2.28 -4.27 3.09
N VAL A 99 -2.41 -4.14 1.77
CA VAL A 99 -1.35 -4.48 0.83
C VAL A 99 -0.11 -3.60 1.05
N HIS A 100 -0.29 -2.31 1.33
CA HIS A 100 0.80 -1.41 1.73
C HIS A 100 1.55 -1.96 2.93
N GLU A 101 0.84 -2.25 4.03
CA GLU A 101 1.50 -2.73 5.24
C GLU A 101 2.15 -4.11 5.03
N MET A 102 1.54 -4.98 4.22
CA MET A 102 2.13 -6.28 3.85
C MET A 102 3.38 -6.16 2.97
N ALA A 103 3.52 -5.09 2.18
CA ALA A 103 4.72 -4.82 1.39
C ALA A 103 5.95 -4.59 2.28
N HIS A 104 5.77 -3.98 3.46
CA HIS A 104 6.87 -3.82 4.44
C HIS A 104 7.41 -5.18 4.93
N PHE A 105 6.58 -6.21 5.06
CA PHE A 105 7.00 -7.55 5.50
C PHE A 105 7.68 -8.38 4.41
N THR A 106 7.47 -8.05 3.14
CA THR A 106 8.03 -8.78 1.98
C THR A 106 9.23 -8.07 1.38
N SER A 107 9.37 -6.77 1.62
CA SER A 107 10.50 -5.98 1.15
C SER A 107 11.78 -6.24 1.94
N SER A 108 12.93 -6.08 1.29
CA SER A 108 14.27 -6.18 1.87
C SER A 108 14.68 -4.98 2.73
N SER A 109 13.89 -3.91 2.74
CA SER A 109 14.23 -2.64 3.39
C SER A 109 13.01 -2.06 4.11
N PRO A 110 13.18 -1.52 5.34
CA PRO A 110 12.06 -0.97 6.12
C PRO A 110 11.53 0.37 5.57
N GLY A 111 12.11 0.90 4.49
CA GLY A 111 11.75 2.18 3.90
C GLY A 111 10.90 2.05 2.63
N HIS A 112 10.39 3.18 2.15
CA HIS A 112 9.51 3.24 0.98
C HIS A 112 10.25 3.32 -0.37
N GLY A 113 11.43 2.69 -0.45
CA GLY A 113 12.30 2.73 -1.63
C GLY A 113 11.84 1.81 -2.78
N PRO A 114 12.69 1.62 -3.81
CA PRO A 114 12.36 0.82 -4.99
C PRO A 114 11.92 -0.63 -4.69
N ASP A 115 12.53 -1.27 -3.69
CA ASP A 115 12.18 -2.64 -3.27
C ASP A 115 10.75 -2.69 -2.70
N PHE A 116 10.41 -1.73 -1.82
CA PHE A 116 9.04 -1.60 -1.30
C PHE A 116 8.04 -1.35 -2.42
N LEU A 117 8.34 -0.42 -3.35
CA LEU A 117 7.48 -0.14 -4.49
C LEU A 117 7.27 -1.38 -5.39
N HIS A 118 8.31 -2.22 -5.54
CA HIS A 118 8.21 -3.46 -6.28
C HIS A 118 7.22 -4.42 -5.62
N GLU A 119 7.41 -4.69 -4.33
CA GLU A 119 6.55 -5.59 -3.55
C GLU A 119 5.11 -5.06 -3.50
N MET A 120 4.91 -3.77 -3.26
CA MET A 120 3.60 -3.13 -3.27
C MET A 120 2.85 -3.37 -4.60
N LEU A 121 3.54 -3.26 -5.74
CA LEU A 121 2.92 -3.48 -7.06
C LEU A 121 2.65 -4.97 -7.33
N VAL A 122 3.56 -5.86 -6.93
CA VAL A 122 3.36 -7.32 -7.02
C VAL A 122 2.15 -7.73 -6.20
N LEU A 123 2.10 -7.34 -4.93
CA LEU A 123 1.00 -7.65 -4.02
C LEU A 123 -0.32 -7.05 -4.50
N THR A 124 -0.31 -5.79 -4.96
CA THR A 124 -1.52 -5.16 -5.53
C THR A 124 -2.02 -5.98 -6.73
N ARG A 125 -1.12 -6.39 -7.62
CA ARG A 125 -1.50 -7.15 -8.82
C ARG A 125 -2.11 -8.51 -8.45
N THR A 126 -1.50 -9.20 -7.49
CA THR A 126 -1.91 -10.54 -7.05
C THR A 126 -3.21 -10.51 -6.25
N HIS A 127 -3.34 -9.58 -5.30
CA HIS A 127 -4.40 -9.62 -4.28
C HIS A 127 -5.53 -8.61 -4.49
N ILE A 128 -5.33 -7.59 -5.33
CA ILE A 128 -6.37 -6.60 -5.69
C ILE A 128 -6.75 -6.74 -7.17
N GLY A 129 -5.75 -6.68 -8.05
CA GLY A 129 -5.93 -6.89 -9.48
C GLY A 129 -4.97 -6.09 -10.35
N VAL A 130 -4.84 -6.52 -11.61
CA VAL A 130 -3.92 -5.94 -12.59
C VAL A 130 -4.19 -4.47 -12.89
N GLN A 131 -5.45 -4.05 -12.89
CA GLN A 131 -5.83 -2.66 -13.19
C GLN A 131 -5.38 -1.70 -12.08
N HIS A 132 -5.57 -2.08 -10.81
CA HIS A 132 -5.08 -1.31 -9.65
C HIS A 132 -3.56 -1.18 -9.67
N ALA A 133 -2.84 -2.29 -9.89
CA ALA A 133 -1.38 -2.26 -9.96
C ALA A 133 -0.90 -1.37 -11.11
N ALA A 134 -1.54 -1.43 -12.28
CA ALA A 134 -1.16 -0.65 -13.45
C ALA A 134 -1.38 0.84 -13.20
N PHE A 135 -2.48 1.18 -12.53
CA PHE A 135 -2.79 2.56 -12.21
C PHE A 135 -1.81 3.12 -11.16
N LEU A 136 -1.48 2.37 -10.10
CA LEU A 136 -0.45 2.76 -9.14
C LEU A 136 0.92 2.92 -9.79
N HIS A 137 1.35 1.97 -10.63
CA HIS A 137 2.62 2.07 -11.37
C HIS A 137 2.68 3.36 -12.21
N PHE A 138 1.58 3.67 -12.90
CA PHE A 138 1.45 4.91 -13.68
C PHE A 138 1.51 6.17 -12.79
N LEU A 139 0.80 6.17 -11.64
CA LEU A 139 0.81 7.28 -10.69
C LEU A 139 2.20 7.50 -10.10
N HIS A 140 2.90 6.44 -9.70
CA HIS A 140 4.27 6.52 -9.21
C HIS A 140 5.21 7.16 -10.25
N GLY A 141 5.08 6.78 -11.53
CA GLY A 141 5.85 7.37 -12.62
C GLY A 141 5.48 8.84 -12.87
N CYS A 142 4.22 9.22 -12.67
CA CYS A 142 3.78 10.62 -12.74
C CYS A 142 4.28 11.46 -11.57
N ALA A 143 4.41 10.87 -10.38
CA ALA A 143 4.94 11.52 -9.19
C ALA A 143 6.46 11.76 -9.25
N GLY A 144 7.16 11.10 -10.17
CA GLY A 144 8.62 11.16 -10.31
C GLY A 144 9.36 10.20 -9.38
N LEU A 145 8.67 9.16 -8.87
CA LEU A 145 9.30 8.10 -8.09
C LEU A 145 10.17 7.22 -8.98
N THR A 146 11.22 6.63 -8.41
CA THR A 146 12.02 5.60 -9.10
C THR A 146 11.23 4.30 -9.14
N VAL A 147 10.40 4.14 -10.17
CA VAL A 147 9.51 2.98 -10.28
C VAL A 147 10.27 1.77 -10.83
N PRO A 148 10.19 0.61 -10.18
CA PRO A 148 10.77 -0.61 -10.74
C PRO A 148 10.08 -0.99 -12.07
N PRO A 149 10.71 -1.89 -12.87
CA PRO A 149 10.06 -2.47 -14.02
C PRO A 149 8.71 -3.07 -13.65
N TRP A 150 7.74 -2.98 -14.57
CA TRP A 150 6.41 -3.51 -14.37
C TRP A 150 6.46 -4.99 -13.94
N PRO A 151 5.85 -5.39 -12.81
CA PRO A 151 5.81 -6.78 -12.41
C PRO A 151 4.88 -7.57 -13.34
N ALA A 152 5.47 -8.19 -14.34
CA ALA A 152 4.76 -9.05 -15.29
C ALA A 152 4.30 -10.37 -14.64
N ILE A 153 4.91 -10.75 -13.53
CA ILE A 153 4.68 -12.01 -12.81
C ILE A 153 3.59 -11.81 -11.75
N VAL A 154 2.75 -12.82 -11.59
CA VAL A 154 1.82 -12.97 -10.46
C VAL A 154 2.38 -14.09 -9.58
N ARG A 155 2.49 -13.88 -8.28
CA ARG A 155 2.86 -14.93 -7.32
C ARG A 155 1.62 -15.82 -7.12
N ARG A 156 1.80 -17.13 -7.24
CA ARG A 156 0.72 -18.14 -7.21
C ARG A 156 0.81 -18.95 -5.94
#